data_AF-A0A3D8I2J0-F1
#
_entry.id   AF-A0A3D8I2J0-F1
#
_cell.length_a   1.000
_cell.length_b   1.000
_cell.length_c   1.000
_cell.angle_alpha   90.00
_cell.angle_beta   90.00
_cell.angle_gamma   90.00
#
_symmetry.space_group_name_H-M   'P 1'
#
loop_
_entity.id
_entity.type
_entity.pdbx_description
1 polymer ?
#
loop_
_entity_poly.entity_id
_entity_poly.type
_entity_poly.pdbx_seq_one_letter_code
_entity_poly.pdbx_strand_id
1 'polypeptide(L)'
;MVKNSIISLALSMFLWYSFAFGVDIRKEKQDMREYGLAYCLANFHQTEPSNDIIASLSIYFENMVAGYDDYNKLIEYIKQYMGNHPAYVKPSEDNPRPNEPVYFYSCLKMYDSKEYQDEVERIVKKYCKDCK
;
A
#
# COMPACT_ATOMS: atom_id res chain seq x y z
N MET A 1 30.41 -26.31 33.87
CA MET A 1 28.94 -26.18 33.90
C MET A 1 28.39 -24.82 33.42
N VAL A 2 29.20 -23.79 33.15
CA VAL A 2 28.71 -22.43 32.82
C VAL A 2 28.34 -22.22 31.34
N LYS A 3 28.89 -23.00 30.40
CA LYS A 3 28.66 -22.82 28.95
C LYS A 3 27.23 -23.11 28.48
N ASN A 4 26.50 -24.02 29.15
CA ASN A 4 25.15 -24.39 28.72
C ASN A 4 24.07 -23.36 29.13
N SER A 5 24.29 -22.58 30.20
CA SER A 5 23.34 -21.56 30.66
C SER A 5 23.30 -20.31 29.76
N ILE A 6 24.43 -19.91 29.17
CA ILE A 6 24.50 -18.73 28.29
C ILE A 6 23.78 -18.98 26.97
N ILE A 7 23.90 -20.19 26.43
CA ILE A 7 23.20 -20.60 25.19
C ILE A 7 21.69 -20.62 25.40
N SER A 8 21.22 -21.11 26.56
CA SER A 8 19.80 -21.13 26.90
C SER A 8 19.21 -19.72 27.04
N LEU A 9 19.95 -18.77 27.61
CA LEU A 9 19.54 -17.37 27.75
C LEU A 9 19.50 -16.64 26.39
N ALA A 10 20.48 -16.90 25.52
CA ALA A 10 20.49 -16.35 24.16
C ALA A 10 19.31 -16.87 23.32
N LEU A 11 19.02 -18.18 23.40
CA LEU A 11 17.86 -18.78 22.73
C LEU A 11 16.53 -18.25 23.26
N SER A 12 16.38 -18.04 24.57
CA SER A 12 15.15 -17.45 25.12
C SER A 12 14.96 -15.99 24.71
N MET A 13 16.03 -15.20 24.58
CA MET A 13 15.95 -13.82 24.08
C MET A 13 15.61 -13.77 22.59
N PHE A 14 16.15 -14.68 21.77
CA PHE A 14 15.79 -14.78 20.34
C PHE A 14 14.34 -15.22 20.11
N LEU A 15 13.83 -16.12 20.95
CA LEU A 15 12.43 -16.56 20.90
C LEU A 15 11.47 -15.45 21.34
N TRP A 16 11.82 -14.65 22.35
CA TRP A 16 11.03 -13.47 22.76
C TRP A 16 11.07 -12.36 21.70
N TYR A 17 12.22 -12.13 21.06
CA TYR A 17 12.33 -11.16 19.98
C TYR A 17 11.47 -11.54 18.77
N SER A 18 11.37 -12.84 18.48
CA SER A 18 10.52 -13.37 17.41
C SER A 18 9.02 -13.27 17.73
N PHE A 19 8.64 -13.24 19.01
CA PHE A 19 7.24 -13.19 19.47
C PHE A 19 6.71 -11.75 19.64
N ALA A 20 7.60 -10.77 19.89
CA ALA A 20 7.23 -9.37 20.10
C ALA A 20 6.95 -8.58 18.81
N PHE A 21 7.34 -9.11 17.64
CA PHE A 21 7.15 -8.47 16.34
C PHE A 21 6.34 -9.36 15.38
N GLY A 22 5.21 -9.89 15.86
CA GLY A 22 4.20 -10.40 14.93
C GLY A 22 3.64 -9.23 14.13
N VAL A 23 3.96 -9.14 12.84
CA VAL A 23 3.37 -8.15 11.94
C VAL A 23 1.85 -8.33 11.97
N ASP A 24 1.09 -7.29 12.33
CA ASP A 24 -0.36 -7.29 12.15
C ASP A 24 -0.64 -7.15 10.64
N ILE A 25 -0.81 -8.28 9.98
CA ILE A 25 -1.03 -8.35 8.53
C ILE A 25 -2.31 -7.65 8.10
N ARG A 26 -3.32 -7.52 8.98
CA ARG A 26 -4.52 -6.75 8.64
C ARG A 26 -4.19 -5.27 8.55
N LYS A 27 -3.39 -4.77 9.50
CA LYS A 27 -2.89 -3.40 9.48
C LYS A 27 -1.97 -3.16 8.29
N GLU A 28 -1.03 -4.06 8.02
CA GLU A 28 -0.14 -3.96 6.84
C GLU A 28 -0.92 -3.92 5.53
N LYS A 29 -1.91 -4.82 5.38
CA LYS A 29 -2.83 -4.82 4.22
C LYS A 29 -3.61 -3.51 4.12
N GLN A 30 -4.09 -2.98 5.24
CA GLN A 30 -4.82 -1.72 5.26
C GLN A 30 -3.92 -0.54 4.87
N ASP A 31 -2.78 -0.38 5.53
CA ASP A 31 -1.84 0.73 5.27
C ASP A 31 -1.36 0.70 3.81
N MET A 32 -1.11 -0.49 3.24
CA MET A 32 -0.72 -0.62 1.83
C MET A 32 -1.84 -0.27 0.84
N ARG A 33 -3.09 -0.65 1.16
CA ARG A 33 -4.27 -0.25 0.36
C ARG A 33 -4.47 1.26 0.38
N GLU A 34 -4.35 1.87 1.56
CA GLU A 34 -4.58 3.30 1.74
C GLU A 34 -3.44 4.13 1.14
N TYR A 35 -2.20 3.65 1.24
CA TYR A 35 -1.07 4.20 0.51
C TYR A 35 -1.30 4.23 -1.00
N GLY A 36 -1.79 3.13 -1.60
CA GLY A 36 -2.01 3.11 -3.04
C GLY A 36 -3.14 4.04 -3.50
N LEU A 37 -4.20 4.21 -2.70
CA LEU A 37 -5.22 5.22 -2.96
C LEU A 37 -4.64 6.64 -2.86
N ALA A 38 -3.88 6.94 -1.80
CA ALA A 38 -3.21 8.23 -1.64
C ALA A 38 -2.25 8.51 -2.80
N TYR A 39 -1.50 7.50 -3.26
CA TYR A 39 -0.58 7.62 -4.39
C TYR A 39 -1.34 7.93 -5.67
N CYS A 40 -2.44 7.23 -5.92
CA CYS A 40 -3.28 7.48 -7.08
C CYS A 40 -3.79 8.92 -7.08
N LEU A 41 -4.38 9.37 -5.98
CA LEU A 41 -4.92 10.73 -5.86
C LEU A 41 -3.84 11.82 -5.94
N ALA A 42 -2.63 11.55 -5.46
CA ALA A 42 -1.51 12.47 -5.52
C ALA A 42 -0.85 12.59 -6.90
N ASN A 43 -1.00 11.59 -7.77
CA ASN A 43 -0.27 11.52 -9.06
C ASN A 43 -1.19 11.54 -10.29
N PHE A 44 -2.46 11.19 -10.13
CA PHE A 44 -3.47 11.19 -11.17
C PHE A 44 -4.53 12.22 -10.79
N HIS A 45 -4.34 13.45 -11.27
CA HIS A 45 -5.18 14.59 -10.94
C HIS A 45 -5.18 15.61 -12.09
N GLN A 46 -6.15 16.51 -12.07
CA GLN A 46 -6.27 17.59 -13.07
C GLN A 46 -5.82 18.94 -12.51
N THR A 47 -6.11 19.14 -11.24
CA THR A 47 -5.61 20.23 -10.42
C THR A 47 -4.66 19.67 -9.39
N GLU A 48 -3.75 20.50 -8.88
CA GLU A 48 -2.83 20.11 -7.82
C GLU A 48 -3.59 19.51 -6.63
N PRO A 49 -3.17 18.34 -6.10
CA PRO A 49 -3.82 17.71 -4.96
C PRO A 49 -3.53 18.50 -3.68
N SER A 50 -4.37 18.30 -2.65
CA SER A 50 -4.09 18.86 -1.32
C SER A 50 -2.79 18.31 -0.76
N ASN A 51 -2.02 19.16 -0.06
CA ASN A 51 -0.85 18.75 0.72
C ASN A 51 -1.17 17.64 1.74
N ASP A 52 -2.40 17.57 2.20
CA ASP A 52 -2.87 16.52 3.12
C ASP A 52 -2.78 15.11 2.49
N ILE A 53 -3.10 14.99 1.19
CA ILE A 53 -2.96 13.73 0.44
C ILE A 53 -1.48 13.35 0.34
N ILE A 54 -0.61 14.32 0.04
CA ILE A 54 0.83 14.09 -0.07
C ILE A 54 1.41 13.67 1.30
N ALA A 55 1.00 14.33 2.38
CA ALA A 55 1.43 13.98 3.73
C ALA A 55 0.98 12.56 4.12
N SER A 56 -0.21 12.13 3.70
CA SER A 56 -0.71 10.78 3.99
C SER A 56 0.19 9.68 3.40
N LEU A 57 0.85 9.92 2.26
CA LEU A 57 1.80 8.96 1.68
C LEU A 57 2.95 8.64 2.62
N SER A 58 3.55 9.67 3.22
CA SER A 58 4.63 9.51 4.19
C SER A 58 4.16 8.75 5.42
N ILE A 59 2.97 9.08 5.94
CA ILE A 59 2.41 8.42 7.13
C ILE A 59 2.19 6.92 6.88
N TYR A 60 1.58 6.55 5.74
CA TYR A 60 1.37 5.13 5.44
C TYR A 60 2.69 4.41 5.19
N PHE A 61 3.63 5.03 4.46
CA PHE A 61 4.96 4.47 4.22
C PHE A 61 5.73 4.21 5.53
N GLU A 62 5.66 5.12 6.49
CA GLU A 62 6.33 4.96 7.79
C GLU A 62 5.69 3.88 8.69
N ASN A 63 4.40 3.62 8.51
CA ASN A 63 3.66 2.62 9.30
C ASN A 63 3.81 1.19 8.77
N MET A 64 4.13 1.04 7.48
CA MET A 64 4.26 -0.26 6.83
C MET A 64 5.61 -0.92 7.12
N VAL A 65 5.57 -2.25 7.25
CA VAL A 65 6.76 -3.10 7.33
C VAL A 65 7.34 -3.36 5.94
N ALA A 66 6.52 -3.27 4.90
CA ALA A 66 6.98 -3.36 3.52
C ALA A 66 8.14 -2.41 3.23
N GLY A 67 9.15 -2.91 2.52
CA GLY A 67 10.33 -2.13 2.13
C GLY A 67 10.16 -1.41 0.78
N TYR A 68 11.10 -0.50 0.47
CA TYR A 68 11.14 0.32 -0.75
C TYR A 68 10.74 -0.42 -2.05
N ASP A 69 11.26 -1.64 -2.23
CA ASP A 69 11.02 -2.46 -3.43
C ASP A 69 9.56 -2.89 -3.60
N ASP A 70 8.82 -3.09 -2.52
CA ASP A 70 7.42 -3.48 -2.58
C ASP A 70 6.50 -2.28 -2.84
N TYR A 71 6.86 -1.09 -2.36
CA TYR A 71 6.19 0.15 -2.79
C TYR A 71 6.33 0.39 -4.28
N ASN A 72 7.52 0.19 -4.84
CA ASN A 72 7.74 0.36 -6.28
C ASN A 72 6.86 -0.59 -7.11
N LYS A 73 6.71 -1.85 -6.67
CA LYS A 73 5.80 -2.80 -7.33
C LYS A 73 4.36 -2.32 -7.30
N LEU A 74 3.90 -1.83 -6.15
CA LEU A 74 2.55 -1.28 -6.03
C LEU A 74 2.36 -0.05 -6.92
N ILE A 75 3.33 0.86 -6.96
CA ILE A 75 3.31 2.06 -7.81
C ILE A 75 3.28 1.68 -9.29
N GLU A 76 4.11 0.73 -9.72
CA GLU A 76 4.12 0.23 -11.09
C GLU A 76 2.77 -0.38 -11.46
N TYR A 77 2.19 -1.19 -10.57
CA TYR A 77 0.85 -1.72 -10.75
C TYR A 77 -0.19 -0.60 -10.91
N ILE A 78 -0.19 0.41 -10.03
CA ILE A 78 -1.15 1.52 -10.08
C ILE A 78 -1.02 2.27 -11.42
N LYS A 79 0.20 2.55 -11.87
CA LYS A 79 0.45 3.20 -13.17
C LYS A 79 -0.14 2.39 -14.33
N GLN A 80 0.07 1.08 -14.33
CA GLN A 80 -0.49 0.19 -15.35
C GLN A 80 -2.03 0.13 -15.28
N TYR A 81 -2.59 0.00 -14.08
CA TYR A 81 -4.03 -0.04 -13.86
C TYR A 81 -4.70 1.23 -14.40
N MET A 82 -4.17 2.39 -14.03
CA MET A 82 -4.72 3.69 -14.43
C MET A 82 -4.56 3.97 -15.92
N GLY A 83 -3.48 3.48 -16.55
CA GLY A 83 -3.29 3.56 -17.99
C GLY A 83 -4.28 2.69 -18.79
N ASN A 84 -4.68 1.55 -18.24
CA ASN A 84 -5.56 0.59 -18.92
C ASN A 84 -7.05 0.79 -18.62
N HIS A 85 -7.40 1.50 -17.54
CA HIS A 85 -8.78 1.68 -17.09
C HIS A 85 -9.17 3.16 -16.93
N PRO A 86 -8.97 4.02 -17.94
CA PRO A 86 -9.39 5.41 -17.84
C PRO A 86 -10.92 5.50 -17.78
N ALA A 87 -11.46 6.15 -16.75
CA ALA A 87 -12.86 6.48 -16.69
C ALA A 87 -13.11 7.85 -17.34
N TYR A 88 -13.82 7.85 -18.46
CA TYR A 88 -14.27 9.08 -19.12
C TYR A 88 -15.74 9.35 -18.81
N VAL A 89 -16.08 10.62 -18.65
CA VAL A 89 -17.45 11.11 -18.60
C VAL A 89 -17.68 12.07 -19.75
N LYS A 90 -18.94 12.21 -20.18
CA LYS A 90 -19.29 13.17 -21.22
C LYS A 90 -18.90 14.57 -20.73
N PRO A 91 -18.06 15.35 -21.45
CA PRO A 91 -17.70 16.70 -21.04
C PRO A 91 -18.95 17.56 -20.77
N SER A 92 -18.95 18.25 -19.64
CA SER A 92 -19.92 19.28 -19.21
C SER A 92 -19.14 20.48 -18.67
N GLU A 93 -19.79 21.63 -18.49
CA GLU A 93 -19.13 22.85 -17.98
C GLU A 93 -18.48 22.65 -16.60
N ASP A 94 -18.97 21.68 -15.82
CA ASP A 94 -18.47 21.28 -14.50
C ASP A 94 -17.53 20.05 -14.52
N ASN A 95 -17.31 19.45 -15.69
CA ASN A 95 -16.60 18.17 -15.86
C ASN A 95 -15.13 18.37 -16.22
N PRO A 96 -14.32 17.30 -16.12
CA PRO A 96 -12.91 17.37 -16.45
C PRO A 96 -12.66 17.93 -17.86
N ARG A 97 -11.49 18.54 -18.05
CA ARG A 97 -11.07 19.08 -19.35
C ARG A 97 -11.35 18.07 -20.47
N PRO A 98 -11.75 18.52 -21.67
CA PRO A 98 -12.04 17.61 -22.77
C PRO A 98 -10.90 16.59 -22.97
N ASN A 99 -11.24 15.30 -23.00
CA ASN A 99 -10.33 14.15 -23.14
C ASN A 99 -9.46 13.81 -21.91
N GLU A 100 -9.75 14.34 -20.73
CA GLU A 100 -9.10 13.92 -19.49
C GLU A 100 -9.97 12.92 -18.68
N PRO A 101 -9.40 11.83 -18.12
CA PRO A 101 -10.12 10.92 -17.25
C PRO A 101 -10.59 11.60 -15.95
N VAL A 102 -11.71 11.13 -15.39
CA VAL A 102 -12.11 11.49 -14.02
C VAL A 102 -11.23 10.72 -13.06
N TYR A 103 -10.06 11.28 -12.73
CA TYR A 103 -9.07 10.53 -11.95
C TYR A 103 -9.54 10.20 -10.53
N PHE A 104 -10.25 11.10 -9.85
CA PHE A 104 -10.80 10.80 -8.52
C PHE A 104 -11.68 9.54 -8.54
N TYR A 105 -12.61 9.48 -9.49
CA TYR A 105 -13.47 8.30 -9.68
C TYR A 105 -12.66 7.07 -10.09
N SER A 106 -11.70 7.22 -11.01
CA SER A 106 -10.81 6.13 -11.45
C SER A 106 -10.00 5.54 -10.27
N CYS A 107 -9.46 6.39 -9.40
CA CYS A 107 -8.74 5.98 -8.20
C CYS A 107 -9.63 5.24 -7.20
N LEU A 108 -10.88 5.70 -6.99
CA LEU A 108 -11.83 4.96 -6.15
C LEU A 108 -12.21 3.61 -6.78
N LYS A 109 -12.39 3.55 -8.10
CA LYS A 109 -12.64 2.30 -8.81
C LYS A 109 -11.48 1.33 -8.72
N MET A 110 -10.24 1.82 -8.79
CA MET A 110 -9.05 1.01 -8.52
C MET A 110 -9.06 0.53 -7.06
N TYR A 111 -9.30 1.41 -6.10
CA TYR A 111 -9.30 1.05 -4.68
C TYR A 111 -10.31 -0.05 -4.35
N ASP A 112 -11.49 -0.03 -4.98
CA ASP A 112 -12.53 -1.04 -4.80
C ASP A 112 -12.34 -2.30 -5.68
N SER A 113 -11.39 -2.30 -6.64
CA SER A 113 -11.26 -3.39 -7.61
C SER A 113 -10.66 -4.65 -6.98
N LYS A 114 -11.15 -5.81 -7.41
CA LYS A 114 -10.64 -7.09 -6.93
C LYS A 114 -9.17 -7.26 -7.31
N GLU A 115 -8.79 -6.82 -8.50
CA GLU A 115 -7.44 -6.89 -9.03
C GLU A 115 -6.45 -6.13 -8.15
N TYR A 116 -6.83 -4.94 -7.68
CA TYR A 116 -5.99 -4.15 -6.78
C TYR A 116 -5.90 -4.78 -5.38
N GLN A 117 -7.02 -5.29 -4.86
CA GLN A 117 -7.04 -6.00 -3.58
C GLN A 117 -6.15 -7.25 -3.60
N ASP A 118 -6.17 -8.00 -4.70
CA ASP A 118 -5.36 -9.20 -4.89
C ASP A 118 -3.86 -8.85 -5.01
N GLU A 119 -3.52 -7.72 -5.66
CA GLU A 119 -2.14 -7.25 -5.76
C GLU A 119 -1.57 -6.82 -4.40
N VAL A 120 -2.32 -6.04 -3.62
CA VAL A 120 -1.90 -5.68 -2.26
C VAL A 120 -1.70 -6.94 -1.42
N GLU A 121 -2.64 -7.90 -1.50
CA GLU A 121 -2.52 -9.15 -0.77
C GLU A 121 -1.29 -9.96 -1.19
N ARG A 122 -0.98 -10.03 -2.49
CA ARG A 122 0.22 -10.69 -3.02
C ARG A 122 1.51 -10.08 -2.45
N ILE A 123 1.57 -8.76 -2.33
CA ILE A 123 2.73 -8.05 -1.77
C ILE A 123 2.83 -8.33 -0.26
N VAL A 124 1.74 -8.11 0.48
CA VAL A 124 1.72 -8.22 1.94
C VAL A 124 1.94 -9.64 2.43
N LYS A 125 1.50 -10.67 1.69
CA LYS A 125 1.70 -12.08 2.05
C LYS A 125 3.17 -12.46 2.31
N LYS A 126 4.15 -11.76 1.72
CA LYS A 126 5.58 -12.00 1.98
C LYS A 126 5.98 -11.74 3.42
N TYR A 127 5.28 -10.82 4.08
CA TYR A 127 5.52 -10.43 5.46
C TYR A 127 4.75 -11.30 6.45
N CYS A 128 3.86 -12.15 5.95
CA CYS A 128 3.15 -13.12 6.75
C CYS A 128 3.82 -14.50 6.71
N LYS A 129 4.48 -14.87 7.81
CA LYS A 129 5.09 -16.21 7.93
C LYS A 129 4.08 -17.33 8.20
N ASP A 130 2.87 -17.02 8.68
CA ASP A 130 1.88 -18.00 9.16
C ASP A 130 0.42 -17.74 8.71
N CYS A 131 0.18 -16.95 7.66
CA CYS A 131 -1.17 -16.71 7.15
C CYS A 131 -1.66 -17.96 6.41
N LYS A 132 -2.43 -18.79 7.11
CA LYS A 132 -3.28 -19.82 6.49
C LYS A 132 -4.52 -19.20 5.87
#